data_AF-V7FWX3-F1
#
_entry.id   AF-V7FWX3-F1
#
_cell.length_a   1.000
_cell.length_b   1.000
_cell.length_c   1.000
_cell.angle_alpha   90.00
_cell.angle_beta   90.00
_cell.angle_gamma   90.00
#
_symmetry.space_group_name_H-M   'P 1'
#
loop_
_entity.id
_entity.type
_entity.pdbx_description
1 polymer ?
#
loop_
_entity_poly.entity_id
_entity_poly.type
_entity_poly.pdbx_seq_one_letter_code
_entity_poly.pdbx_strand_id
1 'polypeptide(L)'
;MEGKMMLRMGSPAPSIKVEDWLRGESLANFQPGKVYIVEFWATWCELSAAEMLELMQLQEKYKDSGLEVVGIAADEDAPTAVEARTKLDAWLA
;
A
#
# COMPACT_ATOMS: atom_id res chain seq x y z
N MET A 1 -22.64 10.00 15.67
CA MET A 1 -21.29 10.22 16.20
C MET A 1 -20.51 8.96 15.91
N GLU A 2 -19.81 8.90 14.77
CA GLU A 2 -18.87 7.81 14.51
C GLU A 2 -17.73 7.95 15.52
N GLY A 3 -17.64 7.05 16.49
CA GLY A 3 -16.51 7.05 17.42
C GLY A 3 -15.24 6.77 16.63
N LYS A 4 -14.28 7.70 16.66
CA LYS A 4 -12.97 7.53 16.02
C LYS A 4 -12.34 6.24 16.53
N MET A 5 -12.36 5.20 15.69
CA MET A 5 -11.77 3.91 16.02
C MET A 5 -10.25 4.10 16.15
N MET A 6 -9.73 3.90 17.37
CA MET A 6 -8.30 3.97 17.65
C MET A 6 -7.71 2.57 17.51
N LEU A 7 -6.86 2.37 16.51
CA LEU A 7 -6.13 1.13 16.32
C LEU A 7 -5.08 0.97 17.42
N ARG A 8 -4.96 -0.26 17.95
CA ARG A 8 -3.97 -0.66 18.94
C ARG A 8 -3.40 -2.03 18.57
N MET A 9 -2.23 -2.38 19.09
CA MET A 9 -1.71 -3.74 18.95
C MET A 9 -2.74 -4.78 19.42
N GLY A 10 -2.91 -5.85 18.64
CA GLY A 10 -3.92 -6.88 18.86
C GLY A 10 -5.33 -6.52 18.35
N SER A 11 -5.55 -5.29 17.89
CA SER A 11 -6.80 -4.95 17.18
C SER A 11 -6.83 -5.68 15.83
N PRO A 12 -8.00 -6.15 15.38
CA PRO A 12 -8.16 -6.60 14.00
C PRO A 12 -7.76 -5.48 13.04
N ALA A 13 -6.97 -5.81 12.02
CA ALA A 13 -6.65 -4.86 10.97
C ALA A 13 -7.94 -4.49 10.21
N PRO A 14 -8.27 -3.20 10.07
CA PRO A 14 -9.48 -2.79 9.36
C PRO A 14 -9.34 -3.07 7.86
N SER A 15 -10.43 -3.47 7.21
CA SER A 15 -10.44 -3.65 5.75
C SER A 15 -9.98 -2.39 5.04
N ILE A 16 -9.06 -2.55 4.09
CA ILE A 16 -8.60 -1.46 3.23
C ILE A 16 -9.67 -1.22 2.17
N LYS A 17 -10.10 0.05 2.05
CA LYS A 17 -10.99 0.50 0.98
C LYS A 17 -10.25 1.56 0.18
N VAL A 18 -10.12 1.31 -1.10
CA VAL A 18 -9.50 2.22 -2.08
C VAL A 18 -10.46 2.40 -3.24
N GLU A 19 -10.31 3.50 -3.97
CA GLU A 19 -11.08 3.75 -5.18
C GLU A 19 -10.64 2.79 -6.30
N ASP A 20 -9.33 2.67 -6.51
CA ASP A 20 -8.74 1.85 -7.56
C ASP A 20 -7.45 1.15 -7.09
N TRP A 21 -7.18 -0.01 -7.70
CA TRP A 21 -5.90 -0.71 -7.56
C TRP A 21 -5.00 -0.39 -8.76
N LEU A 22 -3.88 0.29 -8.49
CA LEU A 22 -3.01 0.80 -9.55
C LEU A 22 -2.13 -0.30 -10.17
N ARG A 23 -1.58 -1.19 -9.34
CA ARG A 23 -0.70 -2.29 -9.75
C ARG A 23 -0.98 -3.53 -8.89
N GLY A 24 -0.72 -4.72 -9.44
CA GLY A 24 -0.90 -6.00 -8.75
C GLY A 24 -2.36 -6.42 -8.62
N GLU A 25 -2.60 -7.47 -7.83
CA GLU A 25 -3.94 -7.95 -7.52
C GLU A 25 -4.57 -7.15 -6.38
N SER A 26 -5.89 -6.96 -6.44
CA SER A 26 -6.64 -6.29 -5.38
C SER A 26 -6.63 -7.11 -4.09
N LEU A 27 -6.36 -6.47 -2.95
CA LEU A 27 -6.50 -7.11 -1.65
C LEU A 27 -7.97 -7.03 -1.17
N ALA A 28 -8.68 -8.16 -1.24
CA ALA A 28 -10.06 -8.22 -0.76
C ALA A 28 -10.15 -8.21 0.77
N ASN A 29 -9.31 -9.00 1.45
CA ASN A 29 -9.23 -9.11 2.91
C ASN A 29 -7.86 -9.64 3.33
N PHE A 30 -7.41 -9.27 4.53
CA PHE A 30 -6.23 -9.86 5.16
C PHE A 30 -6.45 -11.34 5.47
N GLN A 31 -5.48 -12.17 5.09
CA GLN A 31 -5.55 -13.62 5.31
C GLN A 31 -4.75 -14.04 6.55
N PRO A 32 -5.29 -14.94 7.40
CA PRO A 32 -4.52 -15.56 8.47
C PRO A 32 -3.26 -16.27 7.95
N GLY A 33 -2.17 -16.20 8.70
CA GLY A 33 -0.91 -16.86 8.34
C GLY A 33 -0.05 -16.09 7.33
N LYS A 34 -0.52 -14.97 6.80
CA LYS A 34 0.29 -14.01 6.04
C LYS A 34 0.72 -12.84 6.92
N VAL A 35 1.85 -12.25 6.57
CA VAL A 35 2.33 -11.00 7.14
C VAL A 35 2.10 -9.89 6.13
N TYR A 36 1.54 -8.78 6.58
CA TYR A 36 1.25 -7.64 5.74
C TYR A 36 2.07 -6.43 6.20
N ILE A 37 2.70 -5.75 5.25
CA ILE A 37 3.26 -4.41 5.46
C ILE A 37 2.39 -3.46 4.67
N VAL A 38 1.68 -2.58 5.37
CA VAL A 38 0.82 -1.56 4.75
C VAL A 38 1.55 -0.23 4.84
N GLU A 39 1.93 0.32 3.69
CA GLU A 39 2.67 1.58 3.59
C GLU A 39 1.78 2.64 2.94
N PHE A 40 1.66 3.81 3.58
CA PHE A 40 0.86 4.92 3.06
C PHE A 40 1.79 5.99 2.51
N TRP A 41 1.71 6.26 1.21
CA TRP A 41 2.64 7.10 0.48
C TRP A 41 1.91 8.01 -0.50
N ALA A 42 2.61 8.99 -1.06
CA ALA A 42 2.16 9.77 -2.22
C ALA A 42 3.40 10.14 -3.06
N THR A 43 3.26 10.31 -4.38
CA THR A 43 4.40 10.65 -5.26
C THR A 43 5.03 12.00 -4.94
N TRP A 44 4.27 12.90 -4.30
CA TRP A 44 4.73 14.21 -3.85
C TRP A 44 5.29 14.20 -2.42
N CYS A 45 5.12 13.10 -1.67
CA CYS A 45 5.67 12.97 -0.34
C CYS A 45 7.21 12.88 -0.44
N GLU A 46 7.92 13.47 0.52
CA GLU A 46 9.38 13.38 0.61
C GLU A 46 9.89 11.96 0.93
N LEU A 47 8.98 10.99 1.09
CA LEU A 47 9.32 9.57 1.11
C LEU A 47 10.13 9.26 -0.15
N SER A 48 11.32 8.72 0.07
CA SER A 48 12.25 8.50 -1.03
C SER A 48 11.72 7.36 -1.90
N ALA A 49 11.81 7.50 -3.22
CA ALA A 49 11.58 6.36 -4.13
C ALA A 49 12.44 5.14 -3.72
N ALA A 50 13.61 5.39 -3.11
CA ALA A 50 14.46 4.36 -2.54
C ALA A 50 13.77 3.51 -1.46
N GLU A 51 12.99 4.10 -0.55
CA GLU A 51 12.25 3.34 0.48
C GLU A 51 11.20 2.43 -0.15
N MET A 52 10.49 2.88 -1.20
CA MET A 52 9.59 1.99 -1.93
C MET A 52 10.33 0.86 -2.63
N LEU A 53 11.50 1.13 -3.22
CA LEU A 53 12.33 0.09 -3.83
C LEU A 53 12.79 -0.94 -2.79
N GLU A 54 13.14 -0.52 -1.58
CA GLU A 54 13.47 -1.44 -0.48
C GLU A 54 12.28 -2.32 -0.08
N LEU A 55 11.07 -1.75 0.00
CA LEU A 55 9.86 -2.53 0.25
C LEU A 55 9.55 -3.53 -0.88
N MET A 56 9.76 -3.14 -2.14
CA MET A 56 9.61 -4.05 -3.29
C MET A 56 10.62 -5.20 -3.23
N GLN A 57 11.87 -4.93 -2.84
CA GLN A 57 12.87 -5.96 -2.62
C GLN A 57 12.49 -6.90 -1.47
N LEU A 58 11.91 -6.37 -0.40
CA LEU A 58 11.43 -7.15 0.73
C LEU A 58 10.28 -8.07 0.31
N GLN A 59 9.31 -7.56 -0.45
CA GLN A 59 8.24 -8.35 -1.04
C GLN A 59 8.81 -9.53 -1.84
N GLU A 60 9.73 -9.26 -2.77
CA GLU A 60 10.29 -10.31 -3.63
C GLU A 60 11.07 -11.35 -2.82
N LYS A 61 11.83 -10.92 -1.80
CA LYS A 61 12.62 -11.80 -0.94
C LYS A 61 11.75 -12.74 -0.10
N TYR A 62 10.57 -12.30 0.34
CA TYR A 62 9.73 -13.03 1.29
C TYR A 62 8.37 -13.47 0.75
N LYS A 63 8.12 -13.32 -0.57
CA LYS A 63 6.85 -13.72 -1.21
C LYS A 63 6.45 -15.17 -0.92
N ASP A 64 7.42 -16.09 -0.95
CA ASP A 64 7.18 -17.52 -0.70
C ASP A 64 7.06 -17.85 0.80
N SER A 65 7.39 -16.89 1.67
CA SER A 65 7.23 -16.98 3.13
C SER A 65 5.92 -16.33 3.62
N GLY A 66 5.07 -15.87 2.71
CA GLY A 66 3.77 -15.29 3.04
C GLY A 66 3.79 -13.80 3.39
N LEU A 67 4.82 -13.05 2.96
CA LEU A 67 4.81 -11.59 3.03
C LEU A 67 4.03 -10.98 1.86
N GLU A 68 3.17 -10.02 2.17
CA GLU A 68 2.49 -9.15 1.20
C GLU A 68 2.66 -7.67 1.58
N VAL A 69 3.35 -6.92 0.73
CA VAL A 69 3.48 -5.46 0.81
C VAL A 69 2.31 -4.81 0.08
N VAL A 70 1.61 -3.91 0.76
CA VAL A 70 0.46 -3.16 0.25
C VAL A 70 0.76 -1.67 0.34
N GLY A 71 1.05 -1.05 -0.80
CA GLY A 71 1.24 0.40 -0.90
C GLY A 71 -0.08 1.12 -1.14
N ILE A 72 -0.45 2.03 -0.26
CA ILE A 72 -1.63 2.89 -0.35
C ILE A 72 -1.19 4.28 -0.77
N ALA A 73 -1.54 4.67 -2.01
CA ALA A 73 -1.36 6.02 -2.51
C ALA A 73 -2.37 6.96 -1.81
N ALA A 74 -2.03 7.40 -0.60
CA ALA A 74 -2.86 8.23 0.25
C ALA A 74 -2.66 9.69 -0.14
N ASP A 75 -3.73 10.33 -0.62
CA ASP A 75 -3.72 11.74 -1.06
C ASP A 75 -2.87 11.96 -2.34
N GLU A 76 -2.88 10.99 -3.25
CA GLU A 76 -2.23 11.13 -4.56
C GLU A 76 -2.94 12.17 -5.42
N ASP A 77 -2.19 13.16 -5.93
CA ASP A 77 -2.72 14.23 -6.77
C ASP A 77 -2.89 13.75 -8.22
N ALA A 78 -3.87 12.88 -8.50
CA ALA A 78 -4.15 12.39 -9.84
C ALA A 78 -5.66 12.39 -10.14
N PRO A 79 -6.11 12.93 -11.28
CA PRO A 79 -7.53 12.96 -11.62
C PRO A 79 -8.14 11.58 -11.89
N THR A 80 -7.32 10.62 -12.31
CA THR A 80 -7.74 9.25 -12.67
C THR A 80 -6.73 8.21 -12.21
N ALA A 81 -7.17 6.96 -12.03
CA ALA A 81 -6.27 5.84 -11.74
C ALA A 81 -5.21 5.61 -12.83
N VAL A 82 -5.51 5.94 -14.09
CA VAL A 82 -4.54 5.85 -15.19
C VAL A 82 -3.41 6.85 -15.00
N GLU A 83 -3.75 8.11 -14.71
CA GLU A 83 -2.76 9.15 -14.44
C GLU A 83 -1.99 8.89 -13.15
N ALA A 84 -2.65 8.39 -12.11
CA ALA A 84 -2.00 7.97 -10.86
C ALA A 84 -0.95 6.88 -11.13
N ARG A 85 -1.30 5.88 -11.94
CA ARG A 85 -0.34 4.85 -12.36
C ARG A 85 0.81 5.45 -13.17
N THR A 86 0.55 6.34 -14.11
CA THR A 86 1.63 6.99 -14.87
C THR A 86 2.58 7.78 -13.98
N LYS A 87 2.06 8.52 -12.98
CA LYS A 87 2.88 9.23 -12.00
C LYS A 87 3.73 8.28 -11.16
N LEU A 88 3.12 7.21 -10.64
CA LEU A 88 3.82 6.14 -9.93
C LEU A 88 4.95 5.54 -10.78
N ASP A 89 4.67 5.22 -12.04
CA ASP A 89 5.66 4.63 -12.95
C ASP A 89 6.85 5.58 -13.18
N ALA A 90 6.59 6.88 -13.32
CA ALA A 90 7.62 7.90 -13.48
C ALA A 90 8.42 8.16 -12.19
N TRP A 91 7.77 8.04 -11.03
CA TRP A 91 8.42 8.22 -9.72
C TRP A 91 9.35 7.06 -9.35
N LEU A 92 9.08 5.85 -9.84
CA LEU A 92 9.89 4.65 -9.61
C LEU A 92 10.98 4.41 -10.68
N ALA A 93 11.03 5.24 -11.72
CA ALA A 93 12.00 5.13 -12.82
C ALA A 93 13.37 5.73 -12.45
#